data_AF-A0A0P9R679-F1
#
_entry.id   AF-A0A0P9R679-F1
#
_cell.length_a   1.000
_cell.length_b   1.000
_cell.length_c   1.000
_cell.angle_alpha   90.00
_cell.angle_beta   90.00
_cell.angle_gamma   90.00
#
_symmetry.space_group_name_H-M   'P 1'
#
loop_
_entity.id
_entity.type
_entity.pdbx_description
1 polymer ?
#
loop_
_entity_poly.entity_id
_entity_poly.type
_entity_poly.pdbx_seq_one_letter_code
_entity_poly.pdbx_strand_id
1 'polypeptide(L)'
;MSAAAARVDDPIEHSSALQGLLAGLAVGAGAVLIGIAVVGTGGFGALALAAMVGVGASTGAGIGQLLGSLSFACDNTGKIVSGSPNVSINGKPAARAHIDTAECEQHAEKPQVLAQGSDSVSINGQPAARVGDRTACDGKISAGSSNVFIGGGTETTDEINPEVPEWLENSVLGLGLASGTVLAGPIVVAFGFFGGLFGSNAGSWIGGRVFEEDGDGQKISTFVGGFIGGGLGAKRGIAFDAKYKITANGLGSNLGNIQVKPKTASDKPSAWSKTLYNRGKFRSGVRDKVWENAANKSSDGIVRDPLTNVPLNKAEPWDMGHKPGYEHWKHVRSAEARGISRKQFLDEFNKAEKYRPELPASNRGHFGENTKADYYLGD
;
A
#
# COMPACT_ATOMS: atom_id res chain seq x y z
N MET A 1 25.79 -21.17 -4.18
CA MET A 1 25.75 -21.24 -2.71
C MET A 1 25.90 -22.68 -2.27
N SER A 2 26.12 -22.93 -0.98
CA SER A 2 26.11 -24.28 -0.42
C SER A 2 25.35 -24.30 0.89
N ALA A 3 24.51 -25.30 1.10
CA ALA A 3 23.73 -25.50 2.32
C ALA A 3 23.99 -26.89 2.92
N ALA A 4 23.72 -27.06 4.21
CA ALA A 4 23.93 -28.33 4.89
C ALA A 4 23.10 -29.43 4.22
N ALA A 5 23.71 -30.59 3.98
CA ALA A 5 23.05 -31.71 3.33
C ALA A 5 21.94 -32.30 4.22
N ALA A 6 20.75 -32.53 3.64
CA ALA A 6 19.63 -33.13 4.34
C ALA A 6 19.70 -34.66 4.31
N ARG A 7 19.19 -35.29 5.37
CA ARG A 7 19.24 -36.74 5.60
C ARG A 7 17.97 -37.21 6.28
N VAL A 8 17.78 -38.51 6.34
CA VAL A 8 16.73 -39.12 7.18
C VAL A 8 16.83 -38.62 8.63
N ASP A 9 15.67 -38.44 9.26
CA ASP A 9 15.44 -37.86 10.59
C ASP A 9 15.83 -36.38 10.75
N ASP A 10 16.33 -35.71 9.70
CA ASP A 10 16.49 -34.27 9.78
C ASP A 10 15.10 -33.58 9.75
N PRO A 11 14.90 -32.52 10.56
CA PRO A 11 13.59 -31.93 10.80
C PRO A 11 13.09 -31.08 9.64
N ILE A 12 11.77 -30.98 9.53
CA ILE A 12 11.07 -30.00 8.69
C ILE A 12 10.28 -29.03 9.56
N GLU A 13 10.12 -27.80 9.10
CA GLU A 13 9.36 -26.76 9.80
C GLU A 13 8.34 -26.08 8.89
N HIS A 14 7.26 -25.63 9.50
CA HIS A 14 6.30 -24.72 8.87
C HIS A 14 6.39 -23.36 9.54
N SER A 15 6.16 -22.31 8.77
CA SER A 15 6.00 -20.97 9.31
C SER A 15 4.55 -20.74 9.77
N SER A 16 4.35 -19.67 10.53
CA SER A 16 3.03 -19.19 10.92
C SER A 16 2.50 -18.11 9.97
N ALA A 17 2.98 -18.06 8.70
CA ALA A 17 2.67 -16.99 7.76
C ALA A 17 1.17 -16.81 7.52
N LEU A 18 0.40 -17.88 7.36
CA LEU A 18 -1.06 -17.80 7.17
C LEU A 18 -1.76 -17.26 8.43
N GLN A 19 -1.38 -17.75 9.62
CA GLN A 19 -1.95 -17.25 10.87
C GLN A 19 -1.62 -15.78 11.08
N GLY A 20 -0.37 -15.40 10.79
CA GLY A 20 0.10 -14.03 10.79
C GLY A 20 -0.70 -13.17 9.83
N LEU A 21 -0.93 -13.61 8.60
CA LEU A 21 -1.76 -12.92 7.61
C LEU A 21 -3.16 -12.65 8.15
N LEU A 22 -3.83 -13.69 8.67
CA LEU A 22 -5.20 -13.58 9.18
C LEU A 22 -5.29 -12.67 10.42
N ALA A 23 -4.35 -12.79 11.35
CA ALA A 23 -4.24 -11.90 12.51
C ALA A 23 -3.97 -10.45 12.08
N GLY A 24 -3.07 -10.27 11.12
CA GLY A 24 -2.74 -8.98 10.52
C GLY A 24 -3.95 -8.35 9.83
N LEU A 25 -4.77 -9.13 9.13
CA LEU A 25 -6.01 -8.68 8.51
C LEU A 25 -7.00 -8.19 9.56
N ALA A 26 -7.16 -8.93 10.66
CA ALA A 26 -8.04 -8.56 11.77
C ALA A 26 -7.60 -7.27 12.46
N VAL A 27 -6.29 -7.10 12.73
CA VAL A 27 -5.74 -5.89 13.38
C VAL A 27 -5.71 -4.69 12.43
N GLY A 28 -5.35 -4.92 11.17
CA GLY A 28 -5.23 -3.87 10.15
C GLY A 28 -6.56 -3.18 9.84
N ALA A 29 -7.70 -3.87 10.05
CA ALA A 29 -9.03 -3.26 9.96
C ALA A 29 -9.27 -2.18 11.03
N GLY A 30 -8.60 -2.25 12.19
CA GLY A 30 -8.70 -1.28 13.28
C GLY A 30 -7.72 -0.10 13.16
N ALA A 31 -6.57 -0.29 12.48
CA ALA A 31 -5.54 0.73 12.29
C ALA A 31 -5.82 1.61 11.05
N VAL A 32 -6.98 2.28 11.04
CA VAL A 32 -7.31 3.25 9.98
C VAL A 32 -6.70 4.61 10.33
N LEU A 33 -5.64 4.97 9.60
CA LEU A 33 -5.10 6.33 9.38
C LEU A 33 -4.36 7.04 10.53
N ILE A 34 -3.03 6.86 10.63
CA ILE A 34 -2.07 7.93 10.97
C ILE A 34 -0.76 7.65 10.20
N GLY A 35 -0.52 8.30 9.07
CA GLY A 35 0.52 9.34 9.03
C GLY A 35 1.34 9.31 7.74
N ILE A 36 0.95 10.14 6.76
CA ILE A 36 1.93 10.75 5.86
C ILE A 36 2.65 11.81 6.69
N ALA A 37 3.77 11.42 7.30
CA ALA A 37 4.87 12.27 7.73
C ALA A 37 5.71 11.52 8.77
N VAL A 38 6.88 11.00 8.40
CA VAL A 38 8.14 11.22 9.13
C VAL A 38 9.30 11.07 8.14
N VAL A 39 9.85 12.20 7.67
CA VAL A 39 11.24 12.29 7.24
C VAL A 39 12.01 12.78 8.44
N GLY A 40 12.90 11.93 8.97
CA GLY A 40 13.93 12.31 9.93
C GLY A 40 13.69 11.82 11.36
N THR A 41 14.22 10.65 11.69
CA THR A 41 15.11 10.40 12.85
C THR A 41 15.77 9.04 12.66
N GLY A 42 17.10 9.02 12.57
CA GLY A 42 17.88 7.81 12.33
C GLY A 42 17.76 6.77 13.44
N GLY A 43 17.73 5.50 13.04
CA GLY A 43 17.77 4.34 13.92
C GLY A 43 17.08 3.14 13.27
N PHE A 44 17.84 2.11 12.93
CA PHE A 44 17.39 0.85 12.32
C PHE A 44 16.43 0.00 13.20
N GLY A 45 15.93 0.53 14.32
CA GLY A 45 15.11 -0.18 15.31
C GLY A 45 13.61 0.13 15.31
N ALA A 46 13.12 0.97 14.39
CA ALA A 46 11.69 1.23 14.21
C ALA A 46 11.33 0.97 12.76
N LEU A 47 10.90 -0.28 12.47
CA LEU A 47 10.44 -0.71 11.15
C LEU A 47 9.24 0.14 10.70
N ALA A 48 9.54 1.19 9.94
CA ALA A 48 8.77 1.81 8.86
C ALA A 48 7.23 1.66 8.93
N LEU A 49 6.57 2.42 9.79
CA LEU A 49 5.10 2.60 9.77
C LEU A 49 4.64 3.89 9.04
N ALA A 50 5.56 4.74 8.55
CA ALA A 50 5.24 6.14 8.20
C ALA A 50 5.03 6.49 6.70
N ALA A 51 4.81 5.52 5.81
CA ALA A 51 4.56 5.78 4.39
C ALA A 51 3.54 4.80 3.77
N MET A 52 2.39 4.61 4.41
CA MET A 52 1.33 3.76 3.88
C MET A 52 0.46 4.50 2.84
N VAL A 53 0.49 4.03 1.60
CA VAL A 53 -0.61 4.18 0.63
C VAL A 53 -1.11 2.77 0.30
N GLY A 54 -1.84 2.21 1.26
CA GLY A 54 -2.47 0.89 1.26
C GLY A 54 -3.34 0.81 2.50
N VAL A 55 -4.65 0.68 2.32
CA VAL A 55 -5.67 1.16 3.26
C VAL A 55 -6.13 0.01 4.16
N GLY A 56 -5.72 0.05 5.43
CA GLY A 56 -6.28 -0.80 6.48
C GLY A 56 -5.82 -2.27 6.44
N ALA A 57 -6.79 -3.19 6.32
CA ALA A 57 -6.62 -4.62 6.61
C ALA A 57 -5.59 -5.35 5.73
N SER A 58 -5.46 -5.02 4.44
CA SER A 58 -4.49 -5.69 3.53
C SER A 58 -3.04 -5.39 3.89
N THR A 59 -2.77 -4.19 4.39
CA THR A 59 -1.45 -3.80 4.91
C THR A 59 -1.13 -4.59 6.18
N GLY A 60 -2.10 -4.67 7.09
CA GLY A 60 -1.97 -5.48 8.29
C GLY A 60 -1.71 -6.93 7.94
N ALA A 61 -2.42 -7.48 6.96
CA ALA A 61 -2.21 -8.83 6.45
C ALA A 61 -0.77 -9.05 5.95
N GLY A 62 -0.22 -8.14 5.13
CA GLY A 62 1.17 -8.23 4.67
C GLY A 62 2.21 -8.16 5.79
N ILE A 63 1.99 -7.30 6.80
CA ILE A 63 2.87 -7.22 8.00
C ILE A 63 2.76 -8.51 8.82
N GLY A 64 1.54 -8.98 9.07
CA GLY A 64 1.30 -10.17 9.83
C GLY A 64 1.88 -11.41 9.16
N GLN A 65 1.72 -11.54 7.84
CA GLN A 65 2.32 -12.60 7.05
C GLN A 65 3.86 -12.56 7.12
N LEU A 66 4.47 -11.37 6.99
CA LEU A 66 5.91 -11.21 7.19
C LEU A 66 6.32 -11.74 8.56
N LEU A 67 5.69 -11.27 9.64
CA LEU A 67 6.03 -11.68 11.01
C LEU A 67 5.85 -13.19 11.22
N GLY A 68 4.77 -13.77 10.67
CA GLY A 68 4.53 -15.21 10.72
C GLY A 68 5.53 -16.03 9.90
N SER A 69 6.18 -15.42 8.90
CA SER A 69 7.18 -16.09 8.06
C SER A 69 8.60 -16.07 8.62
N LEU A 70 8.86 -15.35 9.72
CA LEU A 70 10.19 -15.23 10.32
C LEU A 70 10.52 -16.45 11.18
N SER A 71 11.82 -16.75 11.33
CA SER A 71 12.30 -17.96 12.02
C SER A 71 11.75 -18.15 13.43
N PHE A 72 11.46 -17.08 14.17
CA PHE A 72 10.88 -17.18 15.52
C PHE A 72 9.44 -17.70 15.54
N ALA A 73 8.75 -17.66 14.39
CA ALA A 73 7.37 -18.09 14.19
C ALA A 73 7.30 -19.41 13.39
N CYS A 74 8.45 -20.05 13.17
CA CYS A 74 8.53 -21.38 12.60
C CYS A 74 8.49 -22.44 13.70
N ASP A 75 7.74 -23.50 13.46
CA ASP A 75 7.65 -24.65 14.35
C ASP A 75 8.09 -25.90 13.62
N ASN A 76 8.82 -26.78 14.32
CA ASN A 76 9.14 -28.11 13.81
C ASN A 76 7.84 -28.93 13.73
N THR A 77 7.55 -29.44 12.53
CA THR A 77 6.30 -30.14 12.23
C THR A 77 6.53 -31.56 11.73
N GLY A 78 7.75 -32.06 11.80
CA GLY A 78 8.05 -33.43 11.43
C GLY A 78 9.48 -33.62 10.95
N LYS A 79 9.70 -34.65 10.15
CA LYS A 79 11.05 -35.06 9.75
C LYS A 79 11.06 -35.88 8.47
N ILE A 80 12.23 -35.91 7.83
CA ILE A 80 12.49 -36.76 6.66
C ILE A 80 12.49 -38.22 7.08
N VAL A 81 11.76 -39.09 6.37
CA VAL A 81 11.58 -40.51 6.72
C VAL A 81 12.12 -41.49 5.68
N SER A 82 12.47 -41.02 4.49
CA SER A 82 13.13 -41.84 3.46
C SER A 82 14.35 -41.15 2.87
N GLY A 83 15.23 -41.94 2.25
CA GLY A 83 16.54 -41.49 1.78
C GLY A 83 17.19 -42.51 0.85
N SER A 84 18.38 -42.16 0.37
CA SER A 84 19.18 -42.99 -0.52
C SER A 84 19.53 -44.37 0.09
N PRO A 85 19.38 -45.47 -0.67
CA PRO A 85 19.69 -46.82 -0.17
C PRO A 85 21.20 -47.10 -0.03
N ASN A 86 22.06 -46.30 -0.66
CA ASN A 86 23.50 -46.58 -0.79
C ASN A 86 24.41 -45.36 -0.60
N VAL A 87 23.84 -44.16 -0.44
CA VAL A 87 24.60 -42.93 -0.14
C VAL A 87 24.17 -42.44 1.24
N SER A 88 25.11 -42.46 2.18
CA SER A 88 24.92 -41.98 3.54
C SER A 88 25.76 -40.73 3.81
N ILE A 89 25.22 -39.79 4.57
CA ILE A 89 25.92 -38.60 5.06
C ILE A 89 25.91 -38.68 6.59
N ASN A 90 27.10 -38.72 7.21
CA ASN A 90 27.27 -38.94 8.65
C ASN A 90 26.47 -40.15 9.18
N GLY A 91 26.51 -41.27 8.46
CA GLY A 91 25.87 -42.53 8.86
C GLY A 91 24.35 -42.58 8.68
N LYS A 92 23.71 -41.51 8.16
CA LYS A 92 22.28 -41.50 7.84
C LYS A 92 22.06 -41.47 6.31
N PRO A 93 21.02 -42.12 5.76
CA PRO A 93 20.68 -42.02 4.35
C PRO A 93 20.53 -40.57 3.88
N ALA A 94 21.16 -40.20 2.77
CA ALA A 94 21.06 -38.87 2.19
C ALA A 94 19.67 -38.65 1.56
N ALA A 95 19.08 -37.48 1.78
CA ALA A 95 17.76 -37.15 1.27
C ALA A 95 17.82 -36.56 -0.15
N ARG A 96 16.81 -36.84 -0.96
CA ARG A 96 16.72 -36.46 -2.38
C ARG A 96 15.34 -35.92 -2.71
N ALA A 97 15.30 -34.91 -3.56
CA ALA A 97 14.05 -34.41 -4.13
C ALA A 97 13.37 -35.50 -4.98
N HIS A 98 12.09 -35.31 -5.28
CA HIS A 98 11.23 -36.14 -6.13
C HIS A 98 10.86 -37.54 -5.62
N ILE A 99 11.74 -38.17 -4.83
CA ILE A 99 11.57 -39.57 -4.45
C ILE A 99 11.50 -39.79 -2.94
N ASP A 100 12.26 -39.01 -2.17
CA ASP A 100 12.26 -39.16 -0.72
C ASP A 100 11.17 -38.28 -0.10
N THR A 101 10.76 -38.64 1.11
CA THR A 101 9.54 -38.13 1.75
C THR A 101 9.80 -37.75 3.21
N ALA A 102 8.99 -36.82 3.71
CA ALA A 102 8.94 -36.39 5.10
C ALA A 102 7.55 -36.63 5.69
N GLU A 103 7.49 -37.01 6.96
CA GLU A 103 6.26 -36.97 7.73
C GLU A 103 6.02 -35.53 8.19
N CYS A 104 4.77 -35.06 8.07
CA CYS A 104 4.35 -33.72 8.49
C CYS A 104 3.10 -33.85 9.38
N GLU A 105 3.19 -33.38 10.63
CA GLU A 105 2.12 -33.45 11.63
C GLU A 105 0.96 -32.51 11.33
N GLN A 106 1.21 -31.41 10.59
CA GLN A 106 0.16 -30.47 10.19
C GLN A 106 -0.71 -31.00 9.03
N HIS A 107 -0.24 -32.02 8.32
CA HIS A 107 -0.92 -32.60 7.16
C HIS A 107 -1.03 -34.11 7.35
N ALA A 108 -2.17 -34.56 7.91
CA ALA A 108 -2.43 -35.97 8.21
C ALA A 108 -2.50 -36.88 6.96
N GLU A 109 -2.42 -36.32 5.75
CA GLU A 109 -2.60 -37.02 4.48
C GLU A 109 -1.24 -37.32 3.83
N LYS A 110 -0.69 -38.48 4.20
CA LYS A 110 0.50 -39.13 3.60
C LYS A 110 1.84 -38.39 3.79
N PRO A 111 2.97 -39.13 3.78
CA PRO A 111 4.29 -38.52 3.72
C PRO A 111 4.41 -37.59 2.51
N GLN A 112 4.97 -36.40 2.75
CA GLN A 112 5.12 -35.33 1.77
C GLN A 112 6.43 -35.53 1.02
N VAL A 113 6.41 -35.50 -0.31
CA VAL A 113 7.61 -35.62 -1.14
C VAL A 113 8.51 -34.41 -0.91
N LEU A 114 9.82 -34.61 -0.87
CA LEU A 114 10.79 -33.51 -0.96
C LEU A 114 10.71 -32.94 -2.37
N ALA A 115 10.16 -31.73 -2.51
CA ALA A 115 9.86 -31.13 -3.80
C ALA A 115 11.02 -30.30 -4.37
N GLN A 116 12.08 -30.07 -3.57
CA GLN A 116 13.24 -29.27 -3.96
C GLN A 116 14.56 -29.93 -3.59
N GLY A 117 15.59 -29.60 -4.37
CA GLY A 117 16.97 -30.04 -4.14
C GLY A 117 17.97 -29.21 -4.93
N SER A 118 19.23 -29.64 -4.92
CA SER A 118 20.33 -29.02 -5.67
C SER A 118 20.19 -29.23 -7.19
N ASP A 119 20.29 -28.13 -7.95
CA ASP A 119 20.29 -28.13 -9.43
C ASP A 119 21.55 -28.72 -10.09
N SER A 120 22.59 -29.00 -9.31
CA SER A 120 23.93 -29.35 -9.80
C SER A 120 24.53 -30.56 -9.09
N VAL A 121 23.94 -30.99 -7.98
CA VAL A 121 24.37 -32.18 -7.25
C VAL A 121 23.21 -33.16 -7.18
N SER A 122 23.35 -34.28 -7.87
CA SER A 122 22.40 -35.38 -7.82
C SER A 122 22.92 -36.55 -6.97
N ILE A 123 22.04 -37.22 -6.23
CA ILE A 123 22.31 -38.49 -5.55
C ILE A 123 21.37 -39.54 -6.17
N ASN A 124 21.93 -40.62 -6.72
CA ASN A 124 21.18 -41.65 -7.45
C ASN A 124 20.25 -41.08 -8.55
N GLY A 125 20.73 -40.07 -9.27
CA GLY A 125 20.00 -39.45 -10.38
C GLY A 125 18.89 -38.48 -9.97
N GLN A 126 18.72 -38.18 -8.67
CA GLN A 126 17.76 -37.19 -8.17
C GLN A 126 18.47 -36.02 -7.51
N PRO A 127 17.93 -34.78 -7.58
CA PRO A 127 18.51 -33.61 -6.90
C PRO A 127 18.71 -33.86 -5.41
N ALA A 128 19.89 -33.53 -4.89
CA ALA A 128 20.19 -33.76 -3.48
C ALA A 128 19.54 -32.69 -2.60
N ALA A 129 18.77 -33.09 -1.59
CA ALA A 129 18.08 -32.17 -0.71
C ALA A 129 19.01 -31.57 0.37
N ARG A 130 18.72 -30.34 0.78
CA ARG A 130 19.54 -29.52 1.68
C ARG A 130 18.66 -28.79 2.67
N VAL A 131 19.28 -28.27 3.73
CA VAL A 131 18.66 -27.25 4.58
C VAL A 131 18.22 -26.09 3.71
N GLY A 132 16.94 -25.70 3.84
CA GLY A 132 16.33 -24.67 3.03
C GLY A 132 15.40 -25.18 1.93
N ASP A 133 15.62 -26.40 1.42
CA ASP A 133 14.76 -26.99 0.39
C ASP A 133 13.41 -27.41 1.00
N ARG A 134 12.36 -27.44 0.17
CA ARG A 134 10.96 -27.60 0.60
C ARG A 134 10.35 -28.97 0.26
N THR A 135 9.38 -29.37 1.08
CA THR A 135 8.46 -30.48 0.80
C THR A 135 7.28 -30.01 -0.07
N ALA A 136 6.49 -30.95 -0.60
CA ALA A 136 5.28 -30.69 -1.37
C ALA A 136 4.18 -29.94 -0.57
N CYS A 137 4.24 -29.96 0.76
CA CYS A 137 3.35 -29.17 1.61
C CYS A 137 3.90 -27.77 1.95
N ASP A 138 5.03 -27.36 1.35
CA ASP A 138 5.76 -26.11 1.63
C ASP A 138 6.54 -26.09 2.95
N GLY A 139 6.71 -27.26 3.59
CA GLY A 139 7.53 -27.41 4.78
C GLY A 139 9.02 -27.31 4.44
N LYS A 140 9.78 -26.51 5.19
CA LYS A 140 11.20 -26.24 4.96
C LYS A 140 12.07 -27.19 5.76
N ILE A 141 13.11 -27.77 5.17
CA ILE A 141 14.12 -28.54 5.92
C ILE A 141 14.92 -27.56 6.79
N SER A 142 14.83 -27.70 8.11
CA SER A 142 15.33 -26.70 9.07
C SER A 142 16.71 -27.03 9.65
N ALA A 143 17.13 -28.30 9.60
CA ALA A 143 18.47 -28.70 9.99
C ALA A 143 18.99 -29.83 9.10
N GLY A 144 20.30 -30.05 9.13
CA GLY A 144 20.97 -31.01 8.27
C GLY A 144 22.30 -31.47 8.85
N SER A 145 23.19 -31.94 7.98
CA SER A 145 24.56 -32.29 8.34
C SER A 145 25.36 -31.11 8.89
N SER A 146 26.13 -31.32 9.96
CA SER A 146 26.95 -30.29 10.59
C SER A 146 28.25 -29.97 9.83
N ASN A 147 28.66 -30.83 8.90
CA ASN A 147 29.98 -30.76 8.24
C ASN A 147 29.97 -31.15 6.76
N VAL A 148 28.81 -31.52 6.20
CA VAL A 148 28.67 -31.82 4.77
C VAL A 148 27.71 -30.81 4.16
N PHE A 149 28.20 -30.07 3.19
CA PHE A 149 27.46 -29.02 2.50
C PHE A 149 27.36 -29.36 1.01
N ILE A 150 26.18 -29.17 0.45
CA ILE A 150 25.89 -29.43 -0.97
C ILE A 150 25.67 -28.08 -1.65
N GLY A 151 26.38 -27.90 -2.77
CA GLY A 151 26.34 -26.68 -3.58
C GLY A 151 25.11 -26.57 -4.48
N GLY A 152 25.12 -25.58 -5.36
CA GLY A 152 24.11 -25.41 -6.41
C GLY A 152 23.01 -24.40 -6.11
N GLY A 153 22.26 -24.04 -7.14
CA GLY A 153 20.94 -23.42 -7.00
C GLY A 153 19.89 -24.44 -6.57
N THR A 154 18.63 -24.00 -6.53
CA THR A 154 17.50 -24.82 -6.12
C THR A 154 16.68 -25.21 -7.34
N GLU A 155 16.50 -26.50 -7.54
CA GLU A 155 15.60 -27.08 -8.53
C GLU A 155 14.31 -27.51 -7.82
N THR A 156 13.15 -27.21 -8.42
CA THR A 156 11.84 -27.66 -7.94
C THR A 156 11.39 -28.82 -8.83
N THR A 157 11.32 -30.03 -8.27
CA THR A 157 10.99 -31.25 -9.00
C THR A 157 9.50 -31.57 -8.98
N ASP A 158 8.77 -31.09 -7.97
CA ASP A 158 7.36 -31.41 -7.74
C ASP A 158 6.58 -30.15 -7.34
N GLU A 159 5.26 -30.21 -7.51
CA GLU A 159 4.38 -29.11 -7.15
C GLU A 159 4.38 -28.89 -5.62
N ILE A 160 4.52 -27.63 -5.22
CA ILE A 160 4.50 -27.21 -3.82
C ILE A 160 3.17 -26.53 -3.55
N ASN A 161 2.43 -27.01 -2.55
CA ASN A 161 1.24 -26.35 -2.04
C ASN A 161 1.65 -25.30 -1.01
N PRO A 162 1.64 -24.00 -1.34
CA PRO A 162 2.19 -22.96 -0.46
C PRO A 162 1.38 -22.82 0.84
N GLU A 163 2.06 -22.52 1.96
CA GLU A 163 1.41 -22.32 3.26
C GLU A 163 0.33 -21.23 3.22
N VAL A 164 0.59 -20.16 2.47
CA VAL A 164 -0.41 -19.16 2.13
C VAL A 164 -0.86 -19.41 0.69
N PRO A 165 -2.11 -19.82 0.47
CA PRO A 165 -2.60 -20.07 -0.89
C PRO A 165 -2.50 -18.83 -1.78
N GLU A 166 -2.01 -19.00 -3.01
CA GLU A 166 -1.80 -17.89 -3.94
C GLU A 166 -3.09 -17.11 -4.23
N TRP A 167 -4.23 -17.80 -4.31
CA TRP A 167 -5.53 -17.16 -4.50
C TRP A 167 -5.89 -16.22 -3.34
N LEU A 168 -5.48 -16.56 -2.11
CA LEU A 168 -5.74 -15.75 -0.92
C LEU A 168 -4.86 -14.50 -0.93
N GLU A 169 -3.56 -14.64 -1.22
CA GLU A 169 -2.65 -13.49 -1.36
C GLU A 169 -3.12 -12.52 -2.44
N ASN A 170 -3.44 -13.05 -3.63
CA ASN A 170 -3.94 -12.26 -4.75
C ASN A 170 -5.27 -11.57 -4.42
N SER A 171 -6.13 -12.20 -3.62
CA SER A 171 -7.39 -11.61 -3.14
C SER A 171 -7.14 -10.47 -2.16
N VAL A 172 -6.24 -10.65 -1.19
CA VAL A 172 -5.86 -9.61 -0.21
C VAL A 172 -5.19 -8.43 -0.91
N LEU A 173 -4.28 -8.69 -1.86
CA LEU A 173 -3.65 -7.67 -2.69
C LEU A 173 -4.68 -6.92 -3.53
N GLY A 174 -5.57 -7.65 -4.22
CA GLY A 174 -6.64 -7.08 -5.04
C GLY A 174 -7.58 -6.18 -4.22
N LEU A 175 -7.96 -6.61 -3.02
CA LEU A 175 -8.74 -5.80 -2.08
C LEU A 175 -7.98 -4.55 -1.63
N GLY A 176 -6.68 -4.67 -1.36
CA GLY A 176 -5.80 -3.55 -1.03
C GLY A 176 -5.71 -2.52 -2.16
N LEU A 177 -5.54 -2.98 -3.41
CA LEU A 177 -5.49 -2.11 -4.59
C LEU A 177 -6.84 -1.46 -4.89
N ALA A 178 -7.94 -2.20 -4.75
CA ALA A 178 -9.30 -1.67 -4.95
C ALA A 178 -9.65 -0.60 -3.91
N SER A 179 -9.41 -0.88 -2.63
CA SER A 179 -9.64 0.07 -1.54
C SER A 179 -8.74 1.30 -1.66
N GLY A 180 -7.46 1.11 -1.98
CA GLY A 180 -6.52 2.18 -2.29
C GLY A 180 -7.01 3.05 -3.45
N THR A 181 -7.62 2.45 -4.48
CA THR A 181 -8.07 3.17 -5.68
C THR A 181 -9.25 4.07 -5.37
N VAL A 182 -10.17 3.62 -4.51
CA VAL A 182 -11.28 4.44 -4.02
C VAL A 182 -10.77 5.66 -3.25
N LEU A 183 -9.70 5.51 -2.47
CA LEU A 183 -9.21 6.56 -1.56
C LEU A 183 -8.21 7.54 -2.20
N ALA A 184 -7.25 7.02 -2.98
CA ALA A 184 -6.16 7.80 -3.54
C ALA A 184 -6.29 8.01 -5.06
N GLY A 185 -7.16 7.25 -5.73
CA GLY A 185 -7.28 7.24 -7.19
C GLY A 185 -6.34 6.22 -7.86
N PRO A 186 -6.70 5.75 -9.08
CA PRO A 186 -6.02 4.63 -9.73
C PRO A 186 -4.57 4.95 -10.12
N ILE A 187 -4.27 6.19 -10.49
CA ILE A 187 -2.90 6.62 -10.87
C ILE A 187 -1.96 6.52 -9.66
N VAL A 188 -2.39 7.03 -8.50
CA VAL A 188 -1.57 7.01 -7.28
C VAL A 188 -1.30 5.58 -6.84
N VAL A 189 -2.33 4.73 -6.87
CA VAL A 189 -2.21 3.31 -6.52
C VAL A 189 -1.31 2.56 -7.49
N ALA A 190 -1.45 2.76 -8.80
CA ALA A 190 -0.60 2.10 -9.78
C ALA A 190 0.88 2.45 -9.57
N PHE A 191 1.19 3.74 -9.39
CA PHE A 191 2.55 4.17 -9.10
C PHE A 191 3.07 3.63 -7.76
N GLY A 192 2.22 3.58 -6.73
CA GLY A 192 2.56 2.97 -5.44
C GLY A 192 2.83 1.47 -5.56
N PHE A 193 2.00 0.74 -6.30
CA PHE A 193 2.17 -0.70 -6.52
C PHE A 193 3.49 -1.01 -7.24
N PHE A 194 3.75 -0.38 -8.40
CA PHE A 194 4.98 -0.61 -9.15
C PHE A 194 6.23 -0.08 -8.41
N GLY A 195 6.10 1.05 -7.71
CA GLY A 195 7.14 1.53 -6.81
C GLY A 195 7.45 0.49 -5.72
N GLY A 196 6.43 -0.15 -5.17
CA GLY A 196 6.57 -1.20 -4.17
C GLY A 196 7.22 -2.46 -4.72
N LEU A 197 6.83 -2.94 -5.90
CA LEU A 197 7.50 -4.07 -6.54
C LEU A 197 8.99 -3.78 -6.79
N PHE A 198 9.30 -2.61 -7.33
CA PHE A 198 10.69 -2.20 -7.56
C PHE A 198 11.47 -2.11 -6.24
N GLY A 199 10.88 -1.46 -5.23
CA GLY A 199 11.48 -1.34 -3.91
C GLY A 199 11.71 -2.69 -3.25
N SER A 200 10.77 -3.63 -3.40
CA SER A 200 10.86 -4.99 -2.86
C SER A 200 12.02 -5.75 -3.49
N ASN A 201 12.14 -5.69 -4.82
CA ASN A 201 13.25 -6.31 -5.53
C ASN A 201 14.61 -5.71 -5.14
N ALA A 202 14.69 -4.38 -5.00
CA ALA A 202 15.90 -3.71 -4.52
C ALA A 202 16.22 -4.11 -3.07
N GLY A 203 15.20 -4.18 -2.21
CA GLY A 203 15.31 -4.62 -0.82
C GLY A 203 15.81 -6.05 -0.71
N SER A 204 15.24 -6.98 -1.49
CA SER A 204 15.70 -8.37 -1.54
C SER A 204 17.15 -8.48 -2.03
N TRP A 205 17.51 -7.73 -3.08
CA TRP A 205 18.87 -7.70 -3.63
C TRP A 205 19.92 -7.16 -2.63
N ILE A 206 19.58 -6.13 -1.84
CA ILE A 206 20.43 -5.64 -0.75
C ILE A 206 20.44 -6.66 0.39
N GLY A 207 19.27 -7.16 0.75
CA GLY A 207 19.03 -8.09 1.84
C GLY A 207 19.85 -9.36 1.71
N GLY A 208 19.80 -10.03 0.56
CA GLY A 208 20.57 -11.26 0.32
C GLY A 208 22.08 -11.05 0.20
N ARG A 209 22.57 -9.80 0.10
CA ARG A 209 24.02 -9.50 0.17
C ARG A 209 24.50 -9.19 1.59
N VAL A 210 23.66 -8.49 2.35
CA VAL A 210 23.99 -8.03 3.71
C VAL A 210 23.68 -9.11 4.74
N PHE A 211 22.62 -9.87 4.50
CA PHE A 211 22.16 -10.97 5.33
C PHE A 211 22.27 -12.30 4.56
N GLU A 212 21.94 -13.40 5.23
CA GLU A 212 21.87 -14.71 4.61
C GLU A 212 20.72 -14.77 3.60
N GLU A 213 20.98 -15.43 2.47
CA GLU A 213 19.99 -15.68 1.42
C GLU A 213 18.85 -16.56 1.98
N ASP A 214 17.62 -16.17 1.72
CA ASP A 214 16.38 -16.71 2.31
C ASP A 214 16.27 -16.61 3.84
N GLY A 215 17.15 -15.84 4.48
CA GLY A 215 17.11 -15.54 5.91
C GLY A 215 16.13 -14.42 6.27
N ASP A 216 15.84 -14.29 7.57
CA ASP A 216 14.93 -13.28 8.13
C ASP A 216 15.33 -11.84 7.74
N GLY A 217 16.63 -11.55 7.71
CA GLY A 217 17.14 -10.24 7.32
C GLY A 217 16.79 -9.86 5.88
N GLN A 218 16.83 -10.82 4.93
CA GLN A 218 16.41 -10.58 3.55
C GLN A 218 14.90 -10.40 3.45
N LYS A 219 14.09 -11.21 4.15
CA LYS A 219 12.62 -11.05 4.20
C LYS A 219 12.22 -9.66 4.69
N ILE A 220 12.83 -9.21 5.79
CA ILE A 220 12.61 -7.87 6.35
C ILE A 220 13.07 -6.78 5.38
N SER A 221 14.25 -6.93 4.77
CA SER A 221 14.78 -5.95 3.82
C SER A 221 13.91 -5.83 2.57
N THR A 222 13.39 -6.95 2.06
CA THR A 222 12.43 -7.03 0.95
C THR A 222 11.17 -6.23 1.30
N PHE A 223 10.58 -6.48 2.47
CA PHE A 223 9.40 -5.75 2.92
C PHE A 223 9.65 -4.25 3.07
N VAL A 224 10.75 -3.86 3.73
CA VAL A 224 11.15 -2.45 3.93
C VAL A 224 11.37 -1.75 2.58
N GLY A 225 12.07 -2.41 1.68
CA GLY A 225 12.31 -1.91 0.33
C GLY A 225 10.99 -1.67 -0.40
N GLY A 226 10.07 -2.63 -0.35
CA GLY A 226 8.74 -2.49 -0.95
C GLY A 226 7.94 -1.34 -0.37
N PHE A 227 8.00 -1.16 0.95
CA PHE A 227 7.35 -0.03 1.62
C PHE A 227 7.91 1.33 1.16
N ILE A 228 9.24 1.49 1.16
CA ILE A 228 9.90 2.72 0.73
C ILE A 228 9.59 3.01 -0.74
N GLY A 229 9.74 1.99 -1.59
CA GLY A 229 9.46 2.10 -3.02
C GLY A 229 8.00 2.47 -3.28
N GLY A 230 7.06 1.87 -2.56
CA GLY A 230 5.64 2.15 -2.70
C GLY A 230 5.26 3.57 -2.26
N GLY A 231 5.80 4.04 -1.14
CA GLY A 231 5.61 5.42 -0.67
C GLY A 231 6.16 6.46 -1.66
N LEU A 232 7.37 6.24 -2.19
CA LEU A 232 7.96 7.10 -3.22
C LEU A 232 7.17 7.06 -4.52
N GLY A 233 6.73 5.86 -4.93
CA GLY A 233 5.85 5.65 -6.07
C GLY A 233 4.57 6.46 -5.94
N ALA A 234 3.83 6.28 -4.85
CA ALA A 234 2.58 7.00 -4.60
C ALA A 234 2.78 8.53 -4.59
N LYS A 235 3.87 9.03 -3.99
CA LYS A 235 4.22 10.47 -4.02
C LYS A 235 4.42 10.97 -5.46
N ARG A 236 5.08 10.19 -6.31
CA ARG A 236 5.24 10.51 -7.74
C ARG A 236 3.91 10.40 -8.48
N GLY A 237 3.06 9.43 -8.14
CA GLY A 237 1.71 9.28 -8.66
C GLY A 237 0.83 10.50 -8.35
N ILE A 238 0.90 11.05 -7.14
CA ILE A 238 0.20 12.30 -6.77
C ILE A 238 0.69 13.47 -7.64
N ALA A 239 2.01 13.62 -7.78
CA ALA A 239 2.59 14.68 -8.60
C ALA A 239 2.23 14.53 -10.10
N PHE A 240 2.11 13.28 -10.58
CA PHE A 240 1.67 12.98 -11.93
C PHE A 240 0.20 13.28 -12.11
N ASP A 241 -0.69 12.79 -11.24
CA ASP A 241 -2.14 13.02 -11.34
C ASP A 241 -2.47 14.52 -11.21
N ALA A 242 -1.74 15.30 -10.41
CA ALA A 242 -1.94 16.76 -10.35
C ALA A 242 -1.66 17.46 -11.70
N LYS A 243 -0.77 16.91 -12.53
CA LYS A 243 -0.28 17.56 -13.77
C LYS A 243 -0.82 16.95 -15.04
N TYR A 244 -1.20 15.67 -15.02
CA TYR A 244 -1.53 14.91 -16.21
C TYR A 244 -2.82 14.13 -16.02
N LYS A 245 -3.57 13.98 -17.11
CA LYS A 245 -4.73 13.10 -17.22
C LYS A 245 -4.46 12.03 -18.27
N ILE A 246 -4.98 10.83 -18.00
CA ILE A 246 -4.92 9.71 -18.93
C ILE A 246 -6.27 9.66 -19.66
N THR A 247 -6.23 9.77 -20.99
CA THR A 247 -7.42 9.68 -21.84
C THR A 247 -7.26 8.51 -22.81
N ALA A 248 -8.27 7.63 -22.87
CA ALA A 248 -8.36 6.60 -23.91
C ALA A 248 -9.35 7.06 -24.99
N ASN A 249 -8.99 6.95 -26.26
CA ASN A 249 -9.90 7.22 -27.37
C ASN A 249 -10.41 5.89 -27.96
N GLY A 250 -11.73 5.67 -27.90
CA GLY A 250 -12.41 4.50 -28.49
C GLY A 250 -12.89 3.45 -27.48
N LEU A 251 -13.75 2.54 -27.94
CA LEU A 251 -14.18 1.36 -27.18
C LEU A 251 -13.09 0.28 -27.26
N GLY A 252 -12.45 -0.04 -26.14
CA GLY A 252 -11.36 -1.04 -26.06
C GLY A 252 -10.01 -0.40 -25.73
N SER A 253 -9.43 -0.77 -24.59
CA SER A 253 -8.13 -0.28 -24.13
C SER A 253 -7.01 -1.13 -24.72
N ASN A 254 -6.71 -0.93 -25.99
CA ASN A 254 -5.49 -1.45 -26.60
C ASN A 254 -4.40 -0.44 -26.26
N LEU A 255 -3.27 -0.81 -25.64
CA LEU A 255 -2.25 0.14 -25.13
C LEU A 255 -1.81 1.26 -26.12
N GLY A 256 -2.05 1.11 -27.43
CA GLY A 256 -1.84 2.15 -28.44
C GLY A 256 -2.83 3.33 -28.46
N ASN A 257 -3.95 3.31 -27.71
CA ASN A 257 -4.93 4.41 -27.68
C ASN A 257 -4.93 5.23 -26.37
N ILE A 258 -3.98 4.97 -25.48
CA ILE A 258 -3.82 5.68 -24.21
C ILE A 258 -2.94 6.91 -24.42
N GLN A 259 -3.50 8.11 -24.20
CA GLN A 259 -2.77 9.37 -24.28
C GLN A 259 -2.64 10.01 -22.90
N VAL A 260 -1.42 10.42 -22.55
CA VAL A 260 -1.15 11.27 -21.39
C VAL A 260 -1.20 12.72 -21.86
N LYS A 261 -2.13 13.50 -21.31
CA LYS A 261 -2.30 14.93 -21.63
C LYS A 261 -2.06 15.77 -20.38
N PRO A 262 -1.43 16.95 -20.48
CA PRO A 262 -1.42 17.90 -19.38
C PRO A 262 -2.84 18.26 -18.93
N LYS A 263 -3.05 18.41 -17.62
CA LYS A 263 -4.30 18.95 -17.07
C LYS A 263 -4.37 20.44 -17.35
N THR A 264 -5.59 20.90 -17.58
CA THR A 264 -5.96 22.31 -17.78
C THR A 264 -6.74 22.80 -16.57
N ALA A 265 -6.88 24.12 -16.41
CA ALA A 265 -7.61 24.71 -15.27
C ALA A 265 -9.10 24.31 -15.19
N SER A 266 -9.69 23.88 -16.31
CA SER A 266 -11.07 23.38 -16.38
C SER A 266 -11.20 21.89 -16.02
N ASP A 267 -10.08 21.15 -15.91
CA ASP A 267 -10.12 19.74 -15.54
C ASP A 267 -10.52 19.55 -14.07
N LYS A 268 -11.13 18.39 -13.80
CA LYS A 268 -11.52 18.03 -12.43
C LYS A 268 -10.26 17.77 -11.58
N PRO A 269 -10.28 18.19 -10.30
CA PRO A 269 -9.14 17.95 -9.43
C PRO A 269 -8.98 16.46 -9.12
N SER A 270 -7.74 16.03 -8.87
CA SER A 270 -7.45 14.64 -8.46
C SER A 270 -8.20 14.26 -7.19
N ALA A 271 -8.41 12.95 -6.98
CA ALA A 271 -9.01 12.43 -5.76
C ALA A 271 -8.21 12.88 -4.52
N TRP A 272 -6.87 12.80 -4.62
CA TRP A 272 -5.96 13.30 -3.60
C TRP A 272 -6.17 14.79 -3.29
N SER A 273 -6.24 15.65 -4.30
CA SER A 273 -6.44 17.10 -4.09
C SER A 273 -7.79 17.42 -3.46
N LYS A 274 -8.85 16.67 -3.78
CA LYS A 274 -10.16 16.84 -3.11
C LYS A 274 -10.07 16.55 -1.61
N THR A 275 -9.34 15.49 -1.24
CA THR A 275 -9.11 15.13 0.16
C THR A 275 -8.21 16.16 0.85
N LEU A 276 -7.09 16.53 0.22
CA LEU A 276 -6.14 17.50 0.75
C LEU A 276 -6.79 18.86 0.97
N TYR A 277 -7.57 19.35 -0.01
CA TYR A 277 -8.19 20.67 0.01
C TYR A 277 -9.66 20.66 0.45
N ASN A 278 -10.06 19.72 1.32
CA ASN A 278 -11.41 19.70 1.88
C ASN A 278 -11.76 21.01 2.60
N ARG A 279 -13.04 21.36 2.68
CA ARG A 279 -13.51 22.57 3.36
C ARG A 279 -13.03 22.58 4.82
N GLY A 280 -12.42 23.69 5.24
CA GLY A 280 -11.96 23.88 6.61
C GLY A 280 -13.04 24.45 7.51
N LYS A 281 -12.75 24.56 8.81
CA LYS A 281 -13.53 25.41 9.73
C LYS A 281 -13.11 26.86 9.56
N PHE A 282 -14.09 27.76 9.66
CA PHE A 282 -13.81 29.19 9.70
C PHE A 282 -13.12 29.56 11.01
N ARG A 283 -12.10 30.42 10.91
CA ARG A 283 -11.40 30.99 12.06
C ARG A 283 -12.29 31.97 12.80
N SER A 284 -12.00 32.18 14.08
CA SER A 284 -12.69 33.16 14.91
C SER A 284 -12.66 34.55 14.26
N GLY A 285 -13.79 35.27 14.30
CA GLY A 285 -13.95 36.61 13.75
C GLY A 285 -14.11 36.70 12.22
N VAL A 286 -13.93 35.62 11.45
CA VAL A 286 -14.12 35.66 9.99
C VAL A 286 -15.59 35.97 9.65
N ARG A 287 -16.52 35.30 10.35
CA ARG A 287 -17.96 35.49 10.14
C ARG A 287 -18.42 36.92 10.44
N ASP A 288 -17.90 37.53 11.50
CA ASP A 288 -18.21 38.92 11.86
C ASP A 288 -17.67 39.90 10.83
N LYS A 289 -16.43 39.71 10.38
CA LYS A 289 -15.83 40.52 9.30
C LYS A 289 -16.63 40.43 8.00
N VAL A 290 -17.16 39.26 7.65
CA VAL A 290 -18.02 39.09 6.46
C VAL A 290 -19.29 39.94 6.59
N TRP A 291 -19.90 39.96 7.76
CA TRP A 291 -21.08 40.79 8.04
C TRP A 291 -20.77 42.28 7.96
N GLU A 292 -19.71 42.73 8.65
CA GLU A 292 -19.26 44.13 8.64
C GLU A 292 -18.93 44.62 7.22
N ASN A 293 -18.22 43.79 6.44
CA ASN A 293 -17.91 44.09 5.05
C ASN A 293 -19.18 44.24 4.17
N ALA A 294 -20.23 43.48 4.47
CA ALA A 294 -21.50 43.59 3.75
C ALA A 294 -22.27 44.86 4.17
N ALA A 295 -22.31 45.16 5.47
CA ALA A 295 -22.95 46.37 5.99
C ALA A 295 -22.28 47.64 5.46
N ASN A 296 -20.94 47.69 5.47
CA ASN A 296 -20.15 48.83 4.98
C ASN A 296 -20.28 49.04 3.46
N LYS A 297 -20.62 47.99 2.70
CA LYS A 297 -20.88 48.11 1.26
C LYS A 297 -22.28 48.62 0.96
N SER A 298 -23.22 48.53 1.90
CA SER A 298 -24.57 49.03 1.71
C SER A 298 -24.63 50.51 2.05
N SER A 299 -25.25 51.30 1.18
CA SER A 299 -25.42 52.75 1.40
C SER A 299 -26.31 53.07 2.61
N ASP A 300 -27.20 52.15 2.99
CA ASP A 300 -28.12 52.25 4.13
C ASP A 300 -27.63 51.47 5.36
N GLY A 301 -26.47 50.80 5.28
CA GLY A 301 -25.95 49.93 6.34
C GLY A 301 -26.71 48.61 6.54
N ILE A 302 -27.75 48.34 5.73
CA ILE A 302 -28.59 47.14 5.85
C ILE A 302 -27.99 46.01 5.00
N VAL A 303 -27.70 44.88 5.62
CA VAL A 303 -27.26 43.68 4.92
C VAL A 303 -28.47 43.02 4.27
N ARG A 304 -28.40 42.70 2.97
CA ARG A 304 -29.49 42.07 2.21
C ARG A 304 -29.03 40.80 1.53
N ASP A 305 -29.95 39.85 1.36
CA ASP A 305 -29.70 38.65 0.58
C ASP A 305 -29.46 39.01 -0.89
N PRO A 306 -28.38 38.52 -1.53
CA PRO A 306 -27.99 38.94 -2.87
C PRO A 306 -28.93 38.46 -3.99
N LEU A 307 -29.78 37.45 -3.73
CA LEU A 307 -30.71 36.91 -4.73
C LEU A 307 -32.10 37.51 -4.57
N THR A 308 -32.59 37.61 -3.34
CA THR A 308 -33.97 38.02 -3.03
C THR A 308 -34.09 39.47 -2.58
N ASN A 309 -32.96 40.14 -2.29
CA ASN A 309 -32.88 41.51 -1.77
C ASN A 309 -33.59 41.73 -0.41
N VAL A 310 -33.93 40.64 0.28
CA VAL A 310 -34.55 40.64 1.61
C VAL A 310 -33.52 41.09 2.66
N PRO A 311 -33.85 42.04 3.56
CA PRO A 311 -33.00 42.39 4.69
C PRO A 311 -32.67 41.19 5.57
N LEU A 312 -31.40 41.03 5.91
CA LEU A 312 -30.88 39.99 6.79
C LEU A 312 -30.70 40.54 8.21
N ASN A 313 -31.00 39.71 9.20
CA ASN A 313 -30.73 39.99 10.60
C ASN A 313 -29.54 39.15 11.11
N LYS A 314 -28.56 39.79 11.76
CA LYS A 314 -27.35 39.11 12.27
C LYS A 314 -27.70 38.03 13.31
N ALA A 315 -28.77 38.24 14.07
CA ALA A 315 -29.25 37.33 15.10
C ALA A 315 -30.02 36.13 14.55
N GLU A 316 -30.46 36.18 13.28
CA GLU A 316 -31.20 35.10 12.63
C GLU A 316 -30.23 34.15 11.89
N PRO A 317 -30.68 32.92 11.55
CA PRO A 317 -29.86 31.99 10.79
C PRO A 317 -29.53 32.52 9.38
N TRP A 318 -28.22 32.71 9.12
CA TRP A 318 -27.67 33.06 7.81
C TRP A 318 -26.38 32.30 7.54
N ASP A 319 -26.14 31.99 6.27
CA ASP A 319 -25.00 31.20 5.80
C ASP A 319 -23.91 32.09 5.20
N MET A 320 -22.65 31.65 5.32
CA MET A 320 -21.52 32.26 4.60
C MET A 320 -21.47 31.73 3.17
N GLY A 321 -22.24 32.36 2.28
CA GLY A 321 -22.22 32.08 0.85
C GLY A 321 -20.91 32.56 0.21
N HIS A 322 -20.43 31.83 -0.79
CA HIS A 322 -19.29 32.27 -1.58
C HIS A 322 -19.75 33.35 -2.56
N LYS A 323 -18.93 34.38 -2.75
CA LYS A 323 -19.15 35.32 -3.85
C LYS A 323 -18.96 34.60 -5.20
N PRO A 324 -19.66 35.05 -6.26
CA PRO A 324 -19.48 34.47 -7.59
C PRO A 324 -18.00 34.46 -8.00
N GLY A 325 -17.47 33.31 -8.43
CA GLY A 325 -16.06 33.12 -8.78
C GLY A 325 -15.13 32.70 -7.63
N TYR A 326 -15.63 32.66 -6.40
CA TYR A 326 -14.91 32.20 -5.21
C TYR A 326 -15.37 30.83 -4.72
N GLU A 327 -16.14 30.10 -5.51
CA GLU A 327 -16.73 28.83 -5.12
C GLU A 327 -15.67 27.83 -4.67
N HIS A 328 -15.98 27.04 -3.63
CA HIS A 328 -15.02 26.13 -3.01
C HIS A 328 -14.38 25.15 -4.03
N TRP A 329 -15.17 24.61 -4.97
CA TRP A 329 -14.65 23.68 -5.96
C TRP A 329 -13.65 24.34 -6.93
N LYS A 330 -13.80 25.63 -7.23
CA LYS A 330 -12.82 26.41 -8.01
C LYS A 330 -11.56 26.69 -7.22
N HIS A 331 -11.70 26.95 -5.92
CA HIS A 331 -10.55 27.09 -5.03
C HIS A 331 -9.71 25.81 -4.99
N VAL A 332 -10.36 24.64 -4.89
CA VAL A 332 -9.67 23.33 -4.94
C VAL A 332 -8.93 23.13 -6.27
N ARG A 333 -9.55 23.48 -7.41
CA ARG A 333 -8.89 23.41 -8.73
C ARG A 333 -7.68 24.35 -8.84
N SER A 334 -7.85 25.62 -8.44
CA SER A 334 -6.75 26.60 -8.41
C SER A 334 -5.62 26.14 -7.49
N ALA A 335 -5.95 25.58 -6.33
CA ALA A 335 -4.98 25.09 -5.37
C ALA A 335 -4.16 23.91 -5.89
N GLU A 336 -4.80 22.95 -6.59
CA GLU A 336 -4.08 21.87 -7.26
C GLU A 336 -3.18 22.40 -8.38
N ALA A 337 -3.71 23.28 -9.24
CA ALA A 337 -2.96 23.86 -10.35
C ALA A 337 -1.73 24.67 -9.87
N ARG A 338 -1.87 25.42 -8.76
CA ARG A 338 -0.80 26.19 -8.13
C ARG A 338 0.09 25.34 -7.20
N GLY A 339 -0.30 24.11 -6.88
CA GLY A 339 0.44 23.24 -5.97
C GLY A 339 0.63 23.81 -4.56
N ILE A 340 -0.35 24.58 -4.05
CA ILE A 340 -0.22 25.25 -2.74
C ILE A 340 -0.35 24.26 -1.58
N SER A 341 0.27 24.59 -0.45
CA SER A 341 0.13 23.79 0.77
C SER A 341 -1.29 23.85 1.33
N ARG A 342 -1.67 22.83 2.12
CA ARG A 342 -2.94 22.83 2.86
C ARG A 342 -3.08 24.04 3.78
N LYS A 343 -1.99 24.48 4.41
CA LYS A 343 -1.97 25.68 5.25
C LYS A 343 -2.33 26.92 4.43
N GLN A 344 -1.66 27.13 3.30
CA GLN A 344 -1.96 28.24 2.39
C GLN A 344 -3.39 28.20 1.88
N PHE A 345 -3.90 27.01 1.51
CA PHE A 345 -5.30 26.84 1.15
C PHE A 345 -6.24 27.28 2.27
N LEU A 346 -5.98 26.90 3.53
CA LEU A 346 -6.81 27.29 4.66
C LEU A 346 -6.70 28.79 4.99
N ASP A 347 -5.52 29.38 4.80
CA ASP A 347 -5.33 30.83 4.92
C ASP A 347 -6.16 31.57 3.87
N GLU A 348 -6.11 31.12 2.61
CA GLU A 348 -6.93 31.63 1.52
C GLU A 348 -8.43 31.40 1.73
N PHE A 349 -8.82 30.24 2.27
CA PHE A 349 -10.20 29.90 2.58
C PHE A 349 -10.78 30.80 3.68
N ASN A 350 -9.95 31.30 4.61
CA ASN A 350 -10.40 32.15 5.72
C ASN A 350 -10.42 33.66 5.40
N LYS A 351 -10.14 34.06 4.15
CA LYS A 351 -10.26 35.46 3.73
C LYS A 351 -11.75 35.86 3.66
N ALA A 352 -12.18 36.76 4.54
CA ALA A 352 -13.57 37.24 4.62
C ALA A 352 -14.08 37.86 3.31
N GLU A 353 -13.18 38.42 2.50
CA GLU A 353 -13.50 39.03 1.21
C GLU A 353 -14.17 38.07 0.22
N LYS A 354 -14.00 36.76 0.38
CA LYS A 354 -14.53 35.73 -0.53
C LYS A 354 -15.99 35.38 -0.26
N TYR A 355 -16.52 35.80 0.88
CA TYR A 355 -17.85 35.43 1.32
C TYR A 355 -18.79 36.63 1.38
N ARG A 356 -20.08 36.33 1.43
CA ARG A 356 -21.15 37.28 1.72
C ARG A 356 -22.25 36.60 2.54
N PRO A 357 -23.00 37.34 3.36
CA PRO A 357 -24.17 36.81 4.04
C PRO A 357 -25.26 36.42 3.04
N GLU A 358 -25.83 35.23 3.17
CA GLU A 358 -26.93 34.75 2.34
C GLU A 358 -27.97 34.02 3.20
N LEU A 359 -29.23 34.02 2.76
CA LEU A 359 -30.24 33.18 3.37
C LEU A 359 -29.89 31.69 3.17
N PRO A 360 -30.16 30.81 4.14
CA PRO A 360 -29.89 29.38 3.98
C PRO A 360 -30.57 28.76 2.74
N ALA A 361 -31.78 29.23 2.40
CA ALA A 361 -32.49 28.80 1.19
C ALA A 361 -31.74 29.24 -0.11
N SER A 362 -31.27 30.48 -0.14
CA SER A 362 -30.51 31.07 -1.25
C SER A 362 -29.16 30.36 -1.46
N ASN A 363 -28.41 30.13 -0.39
CA ASN A 363 -27.10 29.48 -0.43
C ASN A 363 -27.19 28.02 -0.87
N ARG A 364 -28.18 27.27 -0.37
CA ARG A 364 -28.39 25.85 -0.74
C ARG A 364 -28.89 25.66 -2.17
N GLY A 365 -29.54 26.67 -2.73
CA GLY A 365 -30.01 26.63 -4.11
C GLY A 365 -28.91 26.81 -5.16
N HIS A 366 -27.69 27.20 -4.77
CA HIS A 366 -26.56 27.50 -5.66
C HIS A 366 -26.85 28.55 -6.75
N PHE A 367 -28.00 29.22 -6.72
CA PHE A 367 -28.45 30.18 -7.74
C PHE A 367 -27.54 31.41 -7.86
N GLY A 368 -26.77 31.71 -6.81
CA GLY A 368 -25.81 32.81 -6.77
C GLY A 368 -24.40 32.45 -7.24
N GLU A 369 -24.13 31.20 -7.62
CA GLU A 369 -22.81 30.75 -8.08
C GLU A 369 -22.59 31.09 -9.57
N ASN A 370 -21.36 31.46 -9.94
CA ASN A 370 -20.99 31.63 -11.34
C ASN A 370 -20.68 30.27 -11.96
N THR A 371 -21.71 29.60 -12.47
CA THR A 371 -21.59 28.29 -13.14
C THR A 371 -21.09 28.37 -14.58
N LYS A 372 -21.02 29.57 -15.17
CA LYS A 372 -20.64 29.80 -16.57
C LYS A 372 -19.15 30.02 -16.79
N ALA A 373 -18.38 30.25 -15.72
CA ALA A 373 -16.95 30.53 -15.80
C ALA A 373 -16.13 29.64 -14.87
N ASP A 374 -15.09 29.01 -15.41
CA ASP A 374 -14.26 28.02 -14.70
C ASP A 374 -13.08 28.64 -13.92
N TYR A 375 -12.83 29.95 -14.04
CA TYR A 375 -11.71 30.61 -13.38
C TYR A 375 -12.01 30.96 -11.91
N TYR A 376 -11.01 30.82 -11.06
CA TYR A 376 -11.05 31.23 -9.65
C TYR A 376 -10.60 32.69 -9.51
N LEU A 377 -11.33 33.50 -8.75
CA LEU A 377 -11.05 34.94 -8.56
C LEU A 377 -10.30 35.29 -7.26
N GLY A 378 -9.88 34.27 -6.50
CA GLY A 378 -9.31 34.45 -5.17
C GLY A 378 -7.82 34.16 -5.04
N ASP A 379 -7.12 34.14 -6.17
CA ASP A 379 -5.65 34.07 -6.25
C ASP A 379 -4.99 35.33 -5.67
#